data_AF-A0A377D2T5-F1
#
_entry.id   AF-A0A377D2T5-F1
#
_cell.length_a   1.000
_cell.length_b   1.000
_cell.length_c   1.000
_cell.angle_alpha   90.00
_cell.angle_beta   90.00
_cell.angle_gamma   90.00
#
_symmetry.space_group_name_H-M   'P 1'
#
loop_
_entity.id
_entity.type
_entity.pdbx_description
1 polymer ?
#
loop_
_entity_poly.entity_id
_entity_poly.type
_entity_poly.pdbx_seq_one_letter_code
_entity_poly.pdbx_strand_id
1 'polypeptide(L)'
;MDCLGLASVQATTSGIIDVNGEKIPALRGNRLSDGAPLTVYPGEVPARLPGQAFWDKQGFQFEAFRPQVMDVDKPLPHIRLDAALEFLIGDKLR
;
A
#
# COMPACT_ATOMS: atom_id res chain seq x y z
N MET A 1 12.80 15.01 12.99
CA MET A 1 11.55 14.99 12.21
C MET A 1 11.32 13.53 11.87
N ASP A 2 10.24 12.95 12.36
CA ASP A 2 9.94 11.53 12.15
C ASP A 2 9.08 11.34 10.91
N CYS A 3 9.39 10.31 10.13
CA CYS A 3 8.70 9.97 8.90
C CYS A 3 8.15 8.54 9.01
N LEU A 4 6.87 8.38 8.66
CA LEU A 4 6.18 7.10 8.70
C LEU A 4 5.37 6.90 7.42
N GLY A 5 5.57 5.79 6.74
CA GLY A 5 4.62 5.33 5.72
C GLY A 5 3.38 4.77 6.41
N LEU A 6 2.18 5.14 6.01
CA LEU A 6 0.94 4.63 6.59
C LEU A 6 -0.17 4.55 5.54
N ALA A 7 -1.22 3.81 5.88
CA ALA A 7 -2.49 3.85 5.15
C ALA A 7 -3.61 4.04 6.17
N SER A 8 -4.35 5.14 6.06
CA SER A 8 -5.54 5.38 6.91
C SER A 8 -6.66 4.39 6.61
N VAL A 9 -6.75 3.95 5.34
CA VAL A 9 -7.62 2.88 4.89
C VAL A 9 -6.81 1.91 4.04
N GLN A 10 -6.71 0.66 4.46
CA GLN A 10 -6.04 -0.39 3.73
C GLN A 10 -6.98 -1.00 2.68
N ALA A 11 -6.82 -0.57 1.43
CA ALA A 11 -7.62 -1.06 0.31
C ALA A 11 -7.16 -2.42 -0.25
N THR A 12 -5.93 -2.83 0.06
CA THR A 12 -5.27 -3.99 -0.55
C THR A 12 -4.83 -5.03 0.48
N THR A 13 -4.77 -6.29 0.07
CA THR A 13 -4.11 -7.35 0.84
C THR A 13 -2.75 -7.67 0.25
N SER A 14 -1.75 -7.84 1.10
CA SER A 14 -0.43 -8.32 0.71
C SER A 14 -0.40 -9.85 0.75
N GLY A 15 0.29 -10.45 -0.22
CA GLY A 15 0.48 -11.90 -0.27
C GLY A 15 1.73 -12.28 -1.06
N ILE A 16 1.92 -13.58 -1.23
CA ILE A 16 2.96 -14.16 -2.07
C ILE A 16 2.26 -14.98 -3.15
N ILE A 17 2.68 -14.81 -4.39
CA ILE A 17 2.25 -15.62 -5.52
C ILE A 17 3.43 -16.45 -6.03
N ASP A 18 3.14 -17.63 -6.59
CA ASP A 18 4.13 -18.46 -7.27
C ASP A 18 4.04 -18.19 -8.77
N VAL A 19 5.13 -17.75 -9.37
CA VAL A 19 5.27 -17.56 -10.81
C VAL A 19 6.53 -18.30 -11.25
N ASN A 20 6.36 -19.33 -12.08
CA ASN A 20 7.46 -20.18 -12.58
C ASN A 20 8.32 -20.80 -11.46
N GLY A 21 7.74 -21.13 -10.30
CA GLY A 21 8.44 -21.68 -9.14
C GLY A 21 9.11 -20.63 -8.26
N GLU A 22 8.99 -19.35 -8.60
CA GLU A 22 9.50 -18.23 -7.80
C GLU A 22 8.37 -17.60 -6.98
N LYS A 23 8.64 -17.38 -5.69
CA LYS A 23 7.73 -16.74 -4.76
C LYS A 23 7.90 -15.22 -4.80
N ILE A 24 6.92 -14.52 -5.36
CA ILE A 24 6.96 -13.08 -5.57
C ILE A 24 5.93 -12.39 -4.68
N PRO A 25 6.28 -11.30 -3.98
CA PRO A 25 5.30 -10.51 -3.23
C PRO A 25 4.30 -9.85 -4.19
N ALA A 26 3.02 -9.86 -3.84
CA ALA A 26 1.99 -9.22 -4.64
C ALA A 26 0.97 -8.49 -3.77
N LEU A 27 0.37 -7.45 -4.33
CA LEU A 27 -0.79 -6.77 -3.79
C LEU A 27 -2.03 -7.24 -4.54
N ARG A 28 -3.11 -7.50 -3.79
CA ARG A 28 -4.42 -7.82 -4.34
C ARG A 28 -5.46 -6.80 -3.89
N GLY A 29 -6.31 -6.39 -4.83
CA GLY A 29 -7.43 -5.48 -4.56
C GLY A 29 -8.34 -5.37 -5.79
N ASN A 30 -9.15 -4.32 -5.83
CA ASN A 30 -9.98 -3.98 -7.00
C ASN A 30 -9.52 -2.64 -7.57
N ARG A 31 -9.30 -2.56 -8.88
CA ARG A 31 -8.80 -1.35 -9.53
C ARG A 31 -9.83 -0.22 -9.46
N LEU A 32 -9.36 1.02 -9.24
CA LEU A 32 -10.22 2.19 -9.11
C LEU A 32 -11.02 2.50 -10.38
N SER A 33 -10.38 2.39 -11.55
CA SER A 33 -10.95 2.82 -12.83
C SER A 33 -12.16 2.01 -13.29
N ASP A 34 -12.18 0.70 -13.04
CA ASP A 34 -13.18 -0.24 -13.57
C ASP A 34 -13.80 -1.16 -12.51
N GLY A 35 -13.23 -1.20 -11.30
CA GLY A 35 -13.66 -2.11 -10.24
C GLY A 35 -13.21 -3.56 -10.43
N ALA A 36 -12.41 -3.86 -11.44
CA ALA A 36 -11.96 -5.22 -11.72
C ALA A 36 -10.98 -5.72 -10.64
N PRO A 37 -11.06 -7.00 -10.24
CA PRO A 37 -10.04 -7.61 -9.39
C PRO A 37 -8.66 -7.54 -10.06
N LEU A 38 -7.65 -7.16 -9.28
CA LEU A 38 -6.27 -7.08 -9.73
C LEU A 38 -5.35 -7.68 -8.68
N THR A 39 -4.42 -8.52 -9.15
CA THR A 39 -3.23 -8.95 -8.41
C THR A 39 -2.02 -8.44 -9.16
N VAL A 40 -1.16 -7.69 -8.49
CA VAL A 40 -0.03 -7.00 -9.14
C VAL A 40 1.22 -7.04 -8.27
N TYR A 41 2.37 -7.22 -8.90
CA TYR A 41 3.66 -6.90 -8.29
C TYR A 41 3.87 -5.39 -8.41
N PRO A 42 3.89 -4.62 -7.30
CA PRO A 42 3.93 -3.17 -7.35
C PRO A 42 5.28 -2.59 -7.79
N GLY A 43 6.30 -3.43 -7.99
CA GLY A 43 7.66 -3.00 -8.25
C GLY A 43 8.40 -2.52 -7.00
N GLU A 44 9.63 -2.09 -7.20
CA GLU A 44 10.49 -1.53 -6.16
C GLU A 44 10.33 -0.01 -6.09
N VAL A 45 10.30 0.55 -4.88
CA VAL A 45 10.34 2.00 -4.65
C VAL A 45 11.76 2.37 -4.21
N PRO A 46 12.49 3.20 -4.99
CA PRO A 46 13.82 3.66 -4.62
C PRO A 46 13.84 4.35 -3.26
N ALA A 47 14.79 3.98 -2.41
CA ALA A 47 14.97 4.59 -1.09
C ALA A 47 15.54 6.03 -1.13
N ARG A 48 15.96 6.50 -2.31
CA ARG A 48 16.50 7.83 -2.55
C ARG A 48 15.92 8.41 -3.82
N LEU A 49 16.09 9.72 -4.00
CA LEU A 49 15.67 10.41 -5.22
C LEU A 49 16.27 9.72 -6.46
N PRO A 50 15.45 9.21 -7.39
CA PRO A 50 15.95 8.62 -8.61
C PRO A 50 16.56 9.70 -9.51
N GLY A 51 17.65 9.36 -10.21
CA GLY A 51 18.25 10.23 -11.22
C GLY A 51 17.45 10.28 -12.52
N GLN A 52 17.81 11.18 -13.43
CA GLN A 52 17.08 11.43 -14.68
C GLN A 52 16.79 10.16 -15.50
N ALA A 53 17.78 9.26 -15.62
CA ALA A 53 17.65 8.04 -16.41
C ALA A 53 16.53 7.09 -15.96
N PHE A 54 16.08 7.18 -14.69
CA PHE A 54 14.93 6.40 -14.21
C PHE A 54 13.63 6.86 -14.87
N TRP A 55 13.46 8.17 -14.99
CA TRP A 55 12.26 8.79 -15.56
C TRP A 55 12.19 8.61 -17.07
N ASP A 56 13.33 8.65 -17.75
CA ASP A 56 13.39 8.47 -19.20
C ASP A 56 13.08 7.02 -19.63
N LYS A 57 13.34 6.04 -18.76
CA LYS A 57 13.23 4.61 -19.10
C LYS A 57 12.00 3.91 -18.54
N GLN A 58 11.62 4.23 -17.30
CA GLN A 58 10.67 3.40 -16.55
C GLN A 58 9.58 4.26 -15.88
N GLY A 59 9.97 5.26 -15.10
CA GLY A 59 9.04 5.97 -14.22
C GLY A 59 8.38 5.04 -13.19
N PHE A 60 7.26 5.48 -12.63
CA PHE A 60 6.44 4.66 -11.73
C PHE A 60 5.09 4.34 -12.36
N GLN A 61 4.64 3.11 -12.17
CA GLN A 61 3.28 2.70 -12.48
C GLN A 61 2.63 2.14 -11.22
N PHE A 62 2.01 3.02 -10.44
CA PHE A 62 1.25 2.63 -9.26
C PHE A 62 -0.24 2.54 -9.62
N GLU A 63 -0.84 1.40 -9.35
CA GLU A 63 -2.27 1.21 -9.52
C GLU A 63 -3.04 1.83 -8.36
N ALA A 64 -4.13 2.52 -8.67
CA ALA A 64 -5.07 3.00 -7.66
C ALA A 64 -6.12 1.92 -7.36
N PHE A 65 -6.35 1.65 -6.08
CA PHE A 65 -7.31 0.63 -5.64
C PHE A 65 -8.56 1.25 -5.03
N ARG A 66 -9.71 0.62 -5.27
CA ARG A 66 -10.96 0.91 -4.57
C ARG A 66 -10.88 0.44 -3.13
N PRO A 67 -11.56 1.11 -2.19
CA PRO A 67 -11.80 0.54 -0.87
C PRO A 67 -12.41 -0.86 -0.97
N GLN A 68 -12.09 -1.72 0.00
CA GLN A 68 -12.68 -3.04 0.09
C GLN A 68 -14.18 -2.92 0.38
N VAL A 69 -14.97 -3.83 -0.18
CA VAL A 69 -16.39 -3.95 0.21
C VAL A 69 -16.42 -4.52 1.62
N MET A 70 -17.03 -3.78 2.54
CA MET A 70 -17.06 -4.11 3.95
C MET A 70 -18.45 -3.88 4.53
N ASP A 71 -18.77 -4.62 5.59
CA ASP A 71 -19.96 -4.37 6.39
C ASP A 71 -19.84 -3.01 7.08
N VAL A 72 -20.94 -2.24 7.11
CA VAL A 72 -20.98 -0.86 7.64
C VAL A 72 -20.54 -0.78 9.11
N ASP A 73 -20.80 -1.83 9.89
CA ASP A 73 -20.51 -1.88 11.33
C ASP A 73 -19.13 -2.50 11.65
N LYS A 74 -18.25 -2.63 10.66
CA LYS A 74 -16.87 -3.12 10.87
C LYS A 74 -15.85 -1.99 10.74
N PRO A 75 -14.84 -1.93 11.63
CA PRO A 75 -13.78 -0.94 11.50
C PRO A 75 -13.00 -1.18 10.21
N LEU A 76 -12.67 -0.08 9.52
CA LEU A 76 -11.83 -0.15 8.32
C LEU A 76 -10.41 -0.61 8.69
N PRO A 77 -9.79 -1.51 7.91
CA PRO A 77 -8.41 -1.89 8.12
C PRO A 77 -7.48 -0.70 7.84
N HIS A 78 -6.33 -0.65 8.51
CA HIS A 78 -5.33 0.40 8.34
C HIS A 78 -3.92 -0.18 8.43
N ILE A 79 -2.93 0.61 8.03
CA ILE A 79 -1.50 0.27 8.20
C ILE A 79 -0.85 1.36 9.04
N ARG A 80 -0.37 0.99 10.23
CA ARG A 80 0.42 1.85 11.14
C ARG A 80 -0.25 3.14 11.64
N LEU A 81 -1.58 3.23 11.57
CA LEU A 81 -2.33 4.37 12.12
C LEU A 81 -2.24 4.41 13.65
N ASP A 82 -2.19 3.25 14.29
CA ASP A 82 -1.86 3.05 15.71
C ASP A 82 -0.51 3.67 16.09
N ALA A 83 0.54 3.39 15.31
CA ALA A 83 1.87 3.97 15.54
C ALA A 83 1.87 5.50 15.36
N ALA A 84 1.12 6.00 14.37
CA ALA A 84 0.94 7.44 14.18
C ALA A 84 0.22 8.09 15.38
N LEU A 85 -0.82 7.44 15.92
CA LEU A 85 -1.55 7.95 17.09
C LEU A 85 -0.68 7.94 18.35
N GLU A 86 0.08 6.88 18.61
CA GLU A 86 1.02 6.83 19.74
C GLU A 86 2.02 7.98 19.67
N PHE A 87 2.58 8.25 18.49
CA PHE A 87 3.52 9.35 18.31
C PHE A 87 2.88 10.73 18.53
N LEU A 88 1.66 10.94 18.00
CA LEU A 88 1.02 12.26 18.00
C LEU A 88 0.37 12.62 19.34
N ILE A 89 -0.24 11.63 20.02
CA ILE A 89 -1.08 11.87 21.20
C ILE A 89 -0.88 10.86 22.33
N GLY A 90 -0.05 9.84 22.16
CA GLY A 90 0.16 8.80 23.16
C GLY A 90 0.73 9.32 24.48
N ASP A 91 1.48 10.43 24.45
CA ASP A 91 1.98 11.10 25.65
C ASP A 91 0.88 11.77 26.48
N LYS A 92 -0.29 12.04 25.91
CA LYS A 92 -1.44 12.68 26.58
C LYS A 92 -2.49 11.70 27.10
N LEU A 93 -2.41 10.43 26.71
CA LEU A 93 -3.39 9.39 27.04
C LEU A 93 -2.90 8.39 28.10
N ARG A 94 -1.87 8.77 28.87
CA ARG A 94 -1.35 7.99 30.00
C ARG A 94 -2.06 8.32 31.30
#